data_AF-A0A7C6S6W5-F1
#
_entry.id   AF-A0A7C6S6W5-F1
#
_cell.length_a   1.000
_cell.length_b   1.000
_cell.length_c   1.000
_cell.angle_alpha   90.00
_cell.angle_beta   90.00
_cell.angle_gamma   90.00
#
_symmetry.space_group_name_H-M   'P 1'
#
loop_
_entity.id
_entity.type
_entity.pdbx_description
1 polymer ?
#
loop_
_entity_poly.entity_id
_entity_poly.type
_entity_poly.pdbx_seq_one_letter_code
_entity_poly.pdbx_strand_id
1 'polypeptide(L)' 'MVLVDFNSTAENLAIFWAEEIMYGLSIRKLTARLKKITVWETPNNKVTYLID' A
#
# COMPACT_ATOMS: atom_id res chain seq x y z
N MET A 1 -8.04 -7.74 15.61
CA MET A 1 -7.85 -6.50 16.39
C MET A 1 -7.50 -5.40 15.40
N VAL A 2 -8.47 -4.57 15.01
CA VAL A 2 -8.21 -3.35 14.22
C VAL A 2 -8.19 -2.22 15.24
N LEU A 3 -7.00 -1.75 15.60
CA LEU A 3 -6.80 -0.64 16.53
C LEU A 3 -5.82 0.32 15.88
N VAL A 4 -6.32 1.25 15.08
CA VAL A 4 -5.67 2.55 14.83
C VAL A 4 -6.77 3.51 14.40
N ASP A 5 -6.73 4.76 14.88
CA ASP A 5 -7.39 5.95 14.31
C ASP A 5 -6.90 6.22 12.87
N PHE A 6 -6.91 5.20 12.02
CA PHE A 6 -6.50 5.26 10.65
C PHE A 6 -7.72 5.63 9.84
N ASN A 7 -7.71 6.84 9.27
CA ASN A 7 -8.70 7.22 8.29
C ASN A 7 -8.57 6.26 7.09
N SER A 8 -9.47 5.29 6.99
CA SER A 8 -9.36 4.10 6.13
C SER A 8 -9.70 4.35 4.67
N THR A 9 -9.36 5.53 4.16
CA THR A 9 -9.47 5.87 2.73
C THR A 9 -8.55 4.96 1.90
N ALA A 10 -8.90 4.74 0.63
CA ALA A 10 -8.04 3.98 -0.26
C ALA A 10 -6.65 4.60 -0.45
N GLU A 11 -6.52 5.92 -0.32
CA GLU A 11 -5.22 6.60 -0.35
C GLU A 11 -4.34 6.19 0.83
N ASN A 12 -4.86 6.29 2.04
CA ASN A 12 -4.10 5.90 3.22
C ASN A 12 -3.78 4.40 3.19
N LEU A 13 -4.74 3.56 2.77
CA LEU A 13 -4.51 2.12 2.58
C LEU A 13 -3.40 1.85 1.56
N ALA A 14 -3.35 2.61 0.46
CA ALA A 14 -2.31 2.45 -0.55
C ALA A 14 -0.92 2.78 0.01
N ILE A 15 -0.81 3.82 0.85
CA ILE A 15 0.44 4.20 1.53
C ILE A 15 0.83 3.12 2.54
N PHE A 16 -0.09 2.69 3.41
CA PHE A 16 0.17 1.64 4.39
C PHE A 16 0.69 0.35 3.74
N TRP A 17 0.03 -0.13 2.69
CA TRP A 17 0.46 -1.34 1.99
C TRP A 17 1.78 -1.14 1.24
N ALA A 18 2.08 0.09 0.78
CA ALA A 18 3.36 0.39 0.17
C ALA A 18 4.50 0.17 1.17
N GLU A 19 4.35 0.72 2.37
CA GLU A 19 5.34 0.59 3.45
C GLU A 19 5.51 -0.88 3.87
N GLU A 20 4.41 -1.60 4.11
CA GLU A 20 4.44 -3.02 4.50
C GLU A 20 5.12 -3.90 3.44
N ILE A 21 4.81 -3.69 2.15
CA ILE A 21 5.42 -4.47 1.07
C ILE A 21 6.90 -4.12 0.95
N MET A 22 7.28 -2.84 0.94
CA MET A 22 8.69 -2.42 0.87
C MET A 22 9.50 -2.97 2.06
N TYR A 23 8.93 -2.92 3.26
CA TYR A 23 9.53 -3.49 4.47
C TYR A 23 9.73 -5.01 4.32
N GLY A 24 8.71 -5.74 3.85
CA GLY A 24 8.78 -7.18 3.60
C GLY A 24 9.83 -7.56 2.54
N LEU A 25 9.95 -6.77 1.47
CA LEU A 25 11.00 -6.96 0.45
C LEU A 25 12.40 -6.78 1.04
N SER A 26 12.58 -5.75 1.87
CA SER A 26 13.85 -5.43 2.54
C SER A 26 14.30 -6.55 3.49
N ILE A 27 13.43 -7.00 4.40
CA ILE A 27 13.76 -8.07 5.36
C ILE A 27 14.15 -9.36 4.65
N ARG A 28 13.45 -9.69 3.57
CA ARG A 28 13.69 -10.91 2.79
C ARG A 28 14.87 -10.78 1.81
N LYS A 29 15.54 -9.62 1.78
CA LYS A 29 16.66 -9.31 0.86
C LYS A 29 16.30 -9.54 -0.61
N LEU A 30 15.05 -9.24 -0.97
CA LEU A 30 14.58 -9.34 -2.36
C LEU A 30 15.03 -8.12 -3.14
N THR A 31 15.47 -8.31 -4.39
CA THR A 31 15.91 -7.23 -5.28
C THR A 31 14.74 -6.53 -5.99
N ALA A 32 13.53 -7.06 -5.85
CA ALA A 32 12.32 -6.48 -6.41
C ALA A 32 12.07 -5.08 -5.83
N ARG A 33 11.56 -4.18 -6.67
CA ARG A 33 11.16 -2.83 -6.27
C ARG A 33 9.67 -2.69 -6.48
N LEU A 34 8.98 -2.23 -5.45
CA LEU A 34 7.59 -1.82 -5.57
C LEU A 34 7.54 -0.50 -6.35
N LYS A 35 6.73 -0.44 -7.41
CA LYS A 35 6.59 0.77 -8.25
C LYS A 35 5.22 1.43 -8.18
N LYS A 36 4.19 0.64 -7.90
CA LYS A 36 2.81 1.11 -7.91
C LYS A 36 1.95 0.22 -7.03
N ILE A 37 1.04 0.83 -6.30
CA ILE A 37 -0.10 0.17 -5.67
C ILE A 37 -1.38 0.77 -6.21
N THR A 38 -2.36 -0.09 -6.51
CA THR A 38 -3.71 0.33 -6.84
C THR A 38 -4.65 -0.30 -5.83
N VAL A 39 -5.49 0.52 -5.20
CA VAL A 39 -6.54 0.09 -4.26
C VAL A 39 -7.88 0.43 -4.88
N TRP A 40 -8.79 -0.55 -4.91
CA TRP A 40 -10.15 -0.37 -5.39
C TRP A 40 -11.09 -0.28 -4.19
N GLU A 41 -11.72 0.87 -3.96
CA GLU A 41 -12.79 1.02 -2.97
C GLU A 41 -14.08 0.36 -3.50
N THR A 42 -14.27 0.44 -4.81
CA THR A 42 -15.32 -0.26 -5.56
C THR A 42 -14.75 -0.70 -6.91
N PRO A 43 -15.45 -1.53 -7.69
CA PRO A 43 -14.96 -1.92 -9.02
C PRO A 43 -14.64 -0.74 -9.95
N ASN A 44 -15.34 0.40 -9.77
CA ASN A 44 -15.20 1.59 -10.62
C ASN A 44 -14.41 2.73 -9.96
N ASN A 45 -14.18 2.68 -8.65
CA ASN A 45 -13.44 3.71 -7.91
C ASN A 45 -12.13 3.14 -7.37
N LYS A 46 -11.01 3.71 -7.79
CA LYS A 46 -9.67 3.25 -7.41
C LYS A 46 -8.71 4.41 -7.18
N VAL A 47 -7.83 4.23 -6.22
CA VAL A 47 -6.68 5.11 -5.97
C VAL A 47 -5.42 4.39 -6.43
N THR A 48 -4.53 5.12 -7.10
CA THR A 48 -3.23 4.61 -7.52
C THR A 48 -2.13 5.44 -6.89
N TYR A 49 -1.28 4.79 -6.10
CA TYR A 49 -0.10 5.38 -5.49
C TYR A 49 1.15 4.94 -6.26
N LEU A 50 1.93 5.92 -6.73
CA LEU A 50 3.19 5.71 -7.44
C LEU A 50 4.36 5.88 -6.46
N ILE A 51 5.36 5.02 -6.59
CA ILE A 51 6.54 5.00 -5.70
C ILE A 51 7.78 5.22 -6.56
N ASP A 52 8.49 6.30 -6.27
CA ASP A 52 9.72 6.68 -6.97
C ASP A 52 10.91 5.78 -6.62
#